data_AF-A0A945Y294-F1
#
_entry.id   AF-A0A945Y294-F1
#
_cell.length_a   1.000
_cell.length_b   1.000
_cell.length_c   1.000
_cell.angle_alpha   90.00
_cell.angle_beta   90.00
_cell.angle_gamma   90.00
#
_symmetry.space_group_name_H-M   'P 1'
#
loop_
_entity.id
_entity.type
_entity.pdbx_description
1 polymer ?
#
loop_
_entity_poly.entity_id
_entity_poly.type
_entity_poly.pdbx_seq_one_letter_code
_entity_poly.pdbx_strand_id
1 'polypeptide(L)'
;MSSGPSTSPSTPPTESAAPPVLARVLALLAIIVAGLCGGLIGYAVMDLQCEDGCATTAGIVGVLSAAGAAFGVAIVAVLALRAMAEWETIQAQEASE
;
A
#
# COMPACT_ATOMS: atom_id res chain seq x y z
N MET A 1 6.49 -61.01 -3.58
CA MET A 1 7.12 -60.33 -4.73
C MET A 1 6.06 -59.46 -5.38
N SER A 2 6.03 -58.19 -4.98
CA SER A 2 6.32 -56.99 -5.81
C SER A 2 5.06 -56.46 -6.49
N SER A 3 4.43 -55.43 -5.91
CA SER A 3 4.70 -53.99 -6.13
C SER A 3 3.61 -53.42 -7.03
N GLY A 4 2.50 -52.97 -6.43
CA GLY A 4 1.55 -52.11 -7.14
C GLY A 4 2.18 -50.74 -7.44
N PRO A 5 1.79 -50.07 -8.54
CA PRO A 5 2.39 -48.81 -8.95
C PRO A 5 2.18 -47.73 -7.89
N SER A 6 3.28 -47.18 -7.40
CA SER A 6 3.27 -46.03 -6.48
C SER A 6 2.70 -44.81 -7.21
N THR A 7 1.49 -44.41 -6.86
CA THR A 7 0.95 -43.10 -7.21
C THR A 7 1.75 -42.03 -6.47
N SER A 8 2.66 -41.37 -7.20
CA SER A 8 3.34 -40.17 -6.71
C SER A 8 2.29 -39.08 -6.40
N PRO A 9 2.32 -38.44 -5.23
CA PRO A 9 1.45 -37.29 -4.97
C PRO A 9 1.87 -36.14 -5.89
N SER A 10 0.99 -35.72 -6.81
CA SER A 10 1.14 -34.46 -7.53
C SER A 10 1.18 -33.33 -6.50
N THR A 11 2.33 -32.66 -6.38
CA THR A 11 2.47 -31.44 -5.61
C THR A 11 1.45 -30.43 -6.12
N PRO A 12 0.55 -29.89 -5.27
CA PRO A 12 -0.42 -28.90 -5.71
C PRO A 12 0.32 -27.66 -6.24
N PRO A 13 -0.22 -26.99 -7.28
CA PRO A 13 0.34 -25.73 -7.75
C PRO A 13 0.45 -24.78 -6.57
N THR A 14 1.63 -24.19 -6.39
CA THR A 14 1.91 -23.26 -5.31
C THR A 14 1.05 -22.02 -5.55
N GLU A 15 -0.13 -21.98 -4.92
CA GLU A 15 -1.01 -20.82 -4.94
C GLU A 15 -0.22 -19.63 -4.42
N SER A 16 -0.10 -18.59 -5.24
CA SER A 16 0.79 -17.48 -4.98
C SER A 16 0.24 -16.68 -3.81
N ALA A 17 0.78 -16.91 -2.60
CA ALA A 17 0.45 -16.19 -1.35
C ALA A 17 0.85 -14.70 -1.36
N ALA A 18 1.09 -14.11 -2.53
CA ALA A 18 1.45 -12.72 -2.69
C ALA A 18 0.16 -11.90 -2.83
N PRO A 19 -0.11 -10.91 -1.94
CA PRO A 19 -1.30 -10.07 -2.05
C PRO A 19 -1.44 -9.48 -3.45
N PRO A 20 -2.67 -9.41 -4.00
CA PRO A 20 -2.93 -9.11 -5.40
C PRO A 20 -2.22 -7.83 -5.84
N VAL A 21 -1.53 -7.90 -6.97
CA VAL A 21 -0.70 -6.80 -7.51
C VAL A 21 -1.52 -5.51 -7.63
N LEU A 22 -2.80 -5.63 -8.02
CA LEU A 22 -3.71 -4.51 -8.15
C LEU A 22 -3.93 -3.76 -6.82
N ALA A 23 -4.05 -4.47 -5.70
CA ALA A 23 -4.21 -3.84 -4.38
C ALA A 23 -2.96 -3.05 -3.98
N ARG A 24 -1.77 -3.56 -4.29
CA ARG A 24 -0.50 -2.85 -4.03
C ARG A 24 -0.37 -1.60 -4.89
N VAL A 25 -0.77 -1.68 -6.16
CA VAL A 25 -0.76 -0.53 -7.08
C VAL A 25 -1.72 0.56 -6.62
N LEU A 26 -2.95 0.19 -6.22
CA LEU A 26 -3.92 1.15 -5.69
C LEU A 26 -3.42 1.82 -4.41
N ALA A 27 -2.80 1.07 -3.49
CA ALA A 27 -2.20 1.63 -2.29
C ALA A 27 -1.10 2.65 -2.61
N LEU A 28 -0.20 2.32 -3.54
CA LEU A 28 0.85 3.23 -4.02
C LEU A 28 0.26 4.50 -4.64
N LEU A 29 -0.76 4.36 -5.50
CA LEU A 29 -1.42 5.50 -6.13
C LEU A 29 -2.07 6.42 -5.08
N ALA A 30 -2.74 5.85 -4.07
CA ALA A 30 -3.35 6.62 -2.99
C ALA A 30 -2.30 7.42 -2.20
N ILE A 31 -1.15 6.81 -1.88
CA ILE A 31 -0.04 7.48 -1.17
C ILE A 31 0.52 8.64 -2.00
N ILE A 32 0.75 8.41 -3.29
CA ILE A 32 1.30 9.43 -4.21
C ILE A 32 0.34 10.61 -4.34
N VAL A 33 -0.95 10.33 -4.59
CA VAL A 33 -1.98 11.37 -4.72
C VAL A 33 -2.13 12.16 -3.41
N ALA A 34 -2.15 11.48 -2.27
CA ALA A 34 -2.22 12.14 -0.97
C ALA A 34 -1.01 13.04 -0.70
N GLY A 35 0.20 12.57 -1.01
CA GLY A 35 1.43 13.37 -0.88
C GLY A 35 1.43 14.59 -1.79
N LEU A 36 1.05 14.43 -3.07
CA LEU A 36 0.93 15.54 -4.02
C LEU A 36 -0.07 16.60 -3.53
N CYS A 37 -1.27 16.18 -3.14
CA CYS A 37 -2.28 17.08 -2.61
C CYS A 37 -1.82 17.77 -1.32
N GLY A 38 -1.29 17.01 -0.35
CA GLY A 38 -0.82 17.53 0.93
C GLY A 38 0.31 18.57 0.75
N GLY A 39 1.24 18.31 -0.16
CA GLY A 39 2.34 19.22 -0.46
C GLY A 39 1.92 20.49 -1.17
N LEU A 40 1.02 20.38 -2.14
CA LEU A 40 0.46 21.55 -2.84
C LEU A 40 -0.32 22.45 -1.87
N ILE A 41 -1.11 21.85 -0.98
CA ILE A 41 -1.84 22.59 0.06
C ILE A 41 -0.85 23.26 1.01
N GLY A 42 0.16 22.54 1.51
CA GLY A 42 1.15 23.11 2.42
C GLY A 42 1.98 24.23 1.80
N TYR A 43 2.34 24.09 0.52
CA TYR A 43 2.99 25.16 -0.25
C TYR A 43 2.08 26.39 -0.35
N ALA A 44 0.84 26.22 -0.82
CA ALA A 44 -0.09 27.33 -1.04
C ALA A 44 -0.43 28.06 0.26
N VAL A 45 -0.59 27.33 1.38
CA VAL A 45 -0.81 27.94 2.69
C VAL A 45 0.39 28.79 3.12
N MET A 46 1.61 28.29 2.94
CA MET A 46 2.81 29.03 3.33
C MET A 46 3.08 30.22 2.39
N ASP A 47 2.77 30.09 1.10
CA ASP A 47 2.84 31.15 0.10
C ASP A 47 1.90 32.32 0.45
N LEU A 48 0.66 32.01 0.86
CA LEU A 48 -0.30 33.02 1.34
C LEU A 48 0.10 33.70 2.64
N GLN A 49 0.94 33.05 3.46
CA GLN A 49 1.40 33.59 4.74
C GLN A 49 2.64 34.49 4.62
N CYS A 50 3.23 34.62 3.42
CA CYS A 50 4.40 35.46 3.19
C CYS A 50 4.15 36.46 2.05
N GLU A 51 4.11 37.74 2.38
CA GLU A 51 3.94 38.82 1.39
C GLU A 51 5.18 39.01 0.50
N ASP A 52 6.38 38.62 0.97
CA ASP A 52 7.66 38.86 0.31
C ASP A 52 8.50 37.59 0.11
N GLY A 53 8.29 36.88 -1.01
CA GLY A 53 9.33 36.07 -1.67
C GLY A 53 9.88 34.82 -0.95
N CYS A 54 9.20 34.30 0.07
CA CYS A 54 9.63 33.11 0.83
C CYS A 54 9.40 31.77 0.11
N ALA A 55 9.61 31.71 -1.21
CA ALA A 55 9.38 30.51 -2.03
C ALA A 55 10.18 29.28 -1.53
N THR A 56 11.39 29.50 -1.02
CA THR A 56 12.22 28.42 -0.44
C THR A 56 11.56 27.83 0.81
N THR A 57 11.04 28.67 1.71
CA THR A 57 10.37 28.23 2.93
C THR A 57 9.03 27.57 2.61
N ALA A 58 8.25 28.13 1.68
CA ALA A 58 7.03 27.52 1.18
C ALA A 58 7.28 26.15 0.54
N GLY A 59 8.37 26.01 -0.21
CA GLY A 59 8.84 24.74 -0.75
C GLY A 59 9.16 23.72 0.34
N ILE A 60 9.89 24.11 1.38
CA ILE A 60 10.22 23.23 2.52
C ILE A 60 8.95 22.75 3.23
N VAL A 61 8.04 23.67 3.55
CA VAL A 61 6.76 23.33 4.19
C VAL A 61 5.90 22.44 3.29
N GLY A 62 5.88 22.70 1.98
CA GLY A 62 5.25 21.84 0.98
C GLY A 62 5.82 20.42 1.00
N VAL A 63 7.14 20.26 1.03
CA VAL A 63 7.77 18.92 1.08
C VAL A 63 7.49 18.21 2.41
N LEU A 64 7.57 18.93 3.54
CA LEU A 64 7.29 18.36 4.86
C LEU A 64 5.83 17.92 5.00
N SER A 65 4.88 18.72 4.51
CA SER A 65 3.46 18.39 4.50
C SER A 65 3.14 17.25 3.53
N ALA A 66 3.78 17.20 2.35
CA ALA A 66 3.67 16.07 1.43
C ALA A 66 4.12 14.76 2.11
N ALA A 67 5.27 14.78 2.78
CA ALA A 67 5.79 13.63 3.50
C ALA A 67 4.87 13.20 4.65
N GLY A 68 4.34 14.15 5.43
CA GLY A 68 3.38 13.88 6.50
C GLY A 68 2.09 13.25 5.99
N ALA A 69 1.51 13.80 4.92
CA ALA A 69 0.31 13.27 4.29
C ALA A 69 0.53 11.86 3.71
N ALA A 70 1.63 11.67 2.97
CA ALA A 70 2.00 10.37 2.42
C ALA A 70 2.24 9.32 3.51
N PHE A 71 2.90 9.70 4.62
CA PHE A 71 3.15 8.81 5.75
C PHE A 71 1.85 8.34 6.42
N GLY A 72 0.91 9.26 6.66
CA GLY A 72 -0.40 8.92 7.22
C GLY A 72 -1.17 7.94 6.34
N VAL A 73 -1.23 8.21 5.03
CA VAL A 73 -1.93 7.33 4.07
C VAL A 73 -1.21 5.99 3.91
N ALA A 74 0.12 5.95 3.99
CA ALA A 74 0.89 4.72 3.94
C ALA A 74 0.53 3.78 5.12
N ILE A 75 0.40 4.31 6.34
CA ILE A 75 -0.03 3.52 7.50
C ILE A 75 -1.43 2.93 7.25
N VAL A 76 -2.40 3.76 6.87
CA VAL A 76 -3.78 3.31 6.63
C VAL A 76 -3.83 2.26 5.51
N ALA A 77 -3.08 2.47 4.42
CA ALA A 77 -3.02 1.52 3.31
C ALA A 77 -2.42 0.18 3.75
N VAL A 78 -1.35 0.18 4.55
CA VAL A 78 -0.78 -1.04 5.11
C VAL A 78 -1.78 -1.77 6.00
N LEU A 79 -2.47 -1.05 6.88
CA LEU A 79 -3.50 -1.64 7.74
C LEU A 79 -4.65 -2.25 6.93
N ALA A 80 -5.09 -1.57 5.86
CA ALA A 80 -6.12 -2.09 4.97
C ALA A 80 -5.66 -3.36 4.22
N LEU A 81 -4.43 -3.38 3.72
CA LEU A 81 -3.84 -4.57 3.10
C LEU A 81 -3.72 -5.75 4.09
N ARG A 82 -3.39 -5.47 5.36
CA ARG A 82 -3.36 -6.49 6.42
C ARG A 82 -4.74 -7.07 6.68
N ALA A 83 -5.75 -6.23 6.82
CA ALA A 83 -7.13 -6.68 7.02
C ALA A 83 -7.62 -7.58 5.86
N MET A 84 -7.31 -7.22 4.61
CA MET A 84 -7.66 -8.06 3.45
C MET A 84 -6.91 -9.41 3.46
N ALA A 85 -5.64 -9.43 3.87
CA ALA A 85 -4.87 -10.66 3.94
C ALA A 85 -5.42 -11.62 5.01
N GLU A 86 -5.89 -11.11 6.15
CA GLU A 86 -6.53 -11.95 7.18
C GLU A 86 -7.79 -12.63 6.62
N TRP A 87 -8.60 -11.92 5.83
CA TRP A 87 -9.83 -12.49 5.26
C TRP A 87 -9.55 -13.52 4.16
N GLU A 88 -8.47 -13.33 3.38
CA GLU A 88 -8.02 -14.32 2.39
C GLU A 88 -7.59 -15.63 3.07
N THR A 89 -6.87 -15.54 4.19
CA THR A 89 -6.43 -16.73 4.93
C THR A 89 -7.59 -17.55 5.51
N ILE A 90 -8.66 -16.90 5.96
CA ILE A 90 -9.86 -17.58 6.50
C ILE A 90 -10.56 -18.37 5.38
N GLN A 91 -10.80 -17.73 4.21
CA GLN A 91 -11.47 -18.38 3.07
C GLN A 91 -10.70 -19.60 2.54
N ALA A 92 -9.37 -19.51 2.51
CA ALA A 92 -8.52 -20.62 2.08
C ALA A 92 -8.62 -21.84 3.00
N GLN A 93 -8.85 -21.64 4.31
CA GLN A 93 -9.06 -22.74 5.25
C GLN A 93 -10.44 -23.40 5.06
N GLU A 94 -11.51 -22.60 4.92
CA GLU A 94 -12.87 -23.11 4.71
C GLU A 94 -13.00 -23.94 3.42
N ALA A 95 -12.27 -23.59 2.37
CA ALA A 95 -12.25 -24.34 1.11
C ALA A 95 -11.55 -25.72 1.21
N SER A 96 -10.81 -25.97 2.31
CA SER A 96 -10.07 -27.21 2.53
C SER A 96 -10.74 -28.20 3.48
N GLU A 97 -11.88 -27.82 4.08
CA GLU A 97 -12.76 -28.68 4.90
C GLU A 97 -13.97 -29.17 4.09
#